data_AF-A0AAW5NUY8-F1
#
_entry.id   AF-A0AAW5NUY8-F1
#
_cell.length_a   1.000
_cell.length_b   1.000
_cell.length_c   1.000
_cell.angle_alpha   90.00
_cell.angle_beta   90.00
_cell.angle_gamma   90.00
#
_symmetry.space_group_name_H-M   'P 1'
#
loop_
_entity.id
_entity.type
_entity.pdbx_description
1 polymer ?
#
loop_
_entity_poly.entity_id
_entity_poly.type
_entity_poly.pdbx_seq_one_letter_code
_entity_poly.pdbx_strand_id
1 'polypeptide(L)'
;MKTKKQTFNGSELAMLFQAFAKKLFIRPQKGDIFSVSTHSVDNDCDFYFRLDYYELLKKDFQEAYTQGKFVQSNANQEWVNLMEKVQSAQDTFLEDSSSLEDYYESVNRFWK
;
A
#
# COMPACT_ATOMS: atom_id res chain seq x y z
N MET A 1 4.29 -6.98 -16.80
CA MET A 1 3.84 -7.70 -15.58
C MET A 1 2.44 -7.25 -15.23
N LYS A 2 1.50 -8.16 -14.94
CA LYS A 2 0.17 -7.76 -14.45
C LYS A 2 0.29 -7.27 -13.00
N THR A 3 -0.23 -6.10 -12.72
CA THR A 3 -0.17 -5.47 -11.39
C THR A 3 -1.50 -4.78 -11.08
N LYS A 4 -1.67 -4.43 -9.81
CA LYS A 4 -2.76 -3.56 -9.35
C LYS A 4 -2.19 -2.17 -9.10
N LYS A 5 -2.80 -1.14 -9.68
CA LYS A 5 -2.40 0.25 -9.51
C LYS A 5 -3.34 0.96 -8.54
N GLN A 6 -2.78 1.70 -7.58
CA GLN A 6 -3.53 2.67 -6.78
C GLN A 6 -2.66 3.88 -6.47
N THR A 7 -3.27 5.07 -6.47
CA THR A 7 -2.62 6.35 -6.17
C THR A 7 -2.92 6.74 -4.73
N PHE A 8 -1.89 6.92 -3.90
CA PHE A 8 -2.04 7.32 -2.50
C PHE A 8 -1.51 8.73 -2.26
N ASN A 9 -2.18 9.49 -1.39
CA ASN A 9 -1.70 10.79 -0.94
C ASN A 9 -0.70 10.65 0.22
N GLY A 10 -0.05 11.76 0.60
CA GLY A 10 0.96 11.77 1.66
C GLY A 10 0.48 11.18 3.01
N SER A 11 -0.77 11.44 3.41
CA SER A 11 -1.33 10.94 4.66
C SER A 11 -1.57 9.43 4.62
N GLU A 12 -2.13 8.91 3.53
CA GLU A 12 -2.35 7.48 3.31
C GLU A 12 -1.03 6.71 3.21
N LEU A 13 -0.04 7.28 2.52
CA LEU A 13 1.31 6.73 2.45
C LEU A 13 1.96 6.65 3.83
N ALA A 14 1.81 7.67 4.66
CA ALA A 14 2.30 7.66 6.04
C ALA A 14 1.61 6.58 6.88
N MET A 15 0.29 6.40 6.73
CA MET A 15 -0.45 5.32 7.39
C MET A 15 0.02 3.94 6.97
N LEU A 16 0.17 3.68 5.66
CA LEU A 16 0.70 2.42 5.13
C LEU A 16 2.11 2.15 5.64
N PHE A 17 2.99 3.13 5.55
CA PHE A 17 4.37 3.02 6.03
C PHE A 17 4.41 2.64 7.52
N GLN A 18 3.61 3.31 8.36
CA GLN A 18 3.53 2.99 9.78
C GLN A 18 2.92 1.60 10.04
N ALA A 19 1.91 1.21 9.26
CA ALA A 19 1.28 -0.09 9.39
C ALA A 19 2.27 -1.23 9.08
N PHE A 20 3.04 -1.10 8.01
CA PHE A 20 4.09 -2.04 7.62
C PHE A 20 5.26 -2.06 8.63
N ALA A 21 5.66 -0.88 9.13
CA ALA A 21 6.68 -0.77 10.17
C ALA A 21 6.27 -1.54 11.43
N LYS A 22 5.03 -1.34 11.89
CA LYS A 22 4.48 -1.98 13.10
C LYS A 22 3.98 -3.41 12.87
N LYS A 23 4.09 -3.94 11.64
CA LYS A 23 3.57 -5.27 11.26
C LYS A 23 2.07 -5.43 11.57
N LEU A 24 1.30 -4.33 11.42
CA LEU A 24 -0.16 -4.37 11.54
C LEU A 24 -0.79 -5.10 10.35
N PHE A 25 -0.12 -5.02 9.20
CA PHE A 25 -0.42 -5.80 8.01
C PHE A 25 0.83 -6.51 7.52
N ILE A 26 0.66 -7.45 6.60
CA ILE A 26 1.73 -8.10 5.86
C ILE A 26 2.71 -7.05 5.31
N ARG A 27 3.97 -7.16 5.74
CA ARG A 27 5.01 -6.23 5.34
C ARG A 27 5.44 -6.57 3.91
N PRO A 28 5.54 -5.60 2.99
CA PRO A 28 6.02 -5.85 1.64
C PRO A 28 7.48 -6.29 1.67
N GLN A 29 7.85 -7.10 0.70
CA GLN A 29 9.21 -7.51 0.39
C GLN A 29 9.65 -6.92 -0.96
N LYS A 30 10.91 -7.13 -1.31
CA LYS A 30 11.45 -6.71 -2.60
C LYS A 30 10.60 -7.29 -3.75
N GLY A 31 10.16 -6.42 -4.64
CA GLY A 31 9.35 -6.72 -5.83
C GLY A 31 7.84 -6.84 -5.57
N ASP A 32 7.37 -6.59 -4.34
CA ASP A 32 5.93 -6.60 -4.03
C ASP A 32 5.23 -5.30 -4.44
N ILE A 33 5.91 -4.17 -4.29
CA ILE A 33 5.38 -2.84 -4.57
C ILE A 33 6.44 -2.03 -5.31
N PHE A 34 6.07 -1.51 -6.47
CA PHE A 34 6.82 -0.47 -7.17
C PHE A 34 6.13 0.87 -6.97
N SER A 35 6.89 1.93 -6.75
CA SER A 35 6.37 3.27 -6.50
C SER A 35 6.84 4.29 -7.53
N VAL A 36 5.95 5.19 -7.92
CA VAL A 36 6.26 6.34 -8.78
C VAL A 36 5.60 7.58 -8.19
N SER A 37 6.40 8.59 -7.88
CA SER A 37 5.85 9.90 -7.52
C SER A 37 5.16 10.50 -8.75
N THR A 38 3.91 10.94 -8.59
CA THR A 38 3.17 11.56 -9.69
C THR A 38 3.54 13.04 -9.88
N HIS A 39 4.48 13.56 -9.08
CA HIS A 39 4.86 14.98 -9.02
C HIS A 39 3.65 15.92 -8.88
N SER A 40 2.55 15.43 -8.31
CA SER A 40 1.37 16.26 -8.02
C SER A 40 1.67 17.26 -6.90
N VAL A 41 0.89 18.34 -6.83
CA VAL A 41 1.00 19.37 -5.78
C VAL A 41 0.87 18.77 -4.37
N ASP A 42 0.19 17.62 -4.26
CA ASP A 42 -0.15 16.95 -3.02
C ASP A 42 0.82 15.80 -2.63
N ASN A 43 1.93 15.65 -3.37
CA ASN A 43 2.92 14.56 -3.21
C ASN A 43 2.29 13.16 -3.30
N ASP A 44 1.36 12.97 -4.24
CA ASP A 44 0.77 11.66 -4.46
C ASP A 44 1.80 10.68 -5.05
N CYS A 45 1.58 9.40 -4.79
CA CYS A 45 2.41 8.32 -5.27
C CYS A 45 1.57 7.19 -5.82
N ASP A 46 1.89 6.77 -7.04
CA ASP A 46 1.32 5.59 -7.67
C ASP A 46 2.06 4.35 -7.15
N PHE A 47 1.31 3.45 -6.52
CA PHE A 47 1.79 2.13 -6.15
C PHE A 47 1.30 1.10 -7.14
N TYR A 48 2.23 0.27 -7.60
CA TYR A 48 2.01 -0.87 -8.45
C TYR A 48 2.29 -2.14 -7.65
N PHE A 49 1.23 -2.80 -7.22
CA PHE A 49 1.30 -4.02 -6.43
C PHE A 49 1.42 -5.24 -7.34
N ARG A 50 2.32 -6.16 -7.00
CA ARG A 50 2.29 -7.52 -7.54
C ARG A 50 0.98 -8.20 -7.11
N LEU A 51 0.35 -8.91 -8.04
CA LEU A 51 -0.98 -9.51 -7.82
C LEU A 51 -1.05 -10.39 -6.56
N ASP A 52 -0.08 -11.29 -6.38
CA ASP A 52 -0.08 -12.21 -5.23
C ASP A 52 -0.02 -11.46 -3.89
N TYR A 53 0.82 -10.42 -3.84
CA TYR A 53 0.95 -9.58 -2.65
C TYR A 53 -0.31 -8.73 -2.42
N TYR A 54 -0.89 -8.17 -3.49
CA TYR A 54 -2.11 -7.38 -3.42
C TYR A 54 -3.27 -8.18 -2.80
N GLU A 55 -3.49 -9.42 -3.24
CA GLU A 55 -4.58 -10.25 -2.70
C GLU A 55 -4.37 -10.58 -1.22
N LEU A 56 -3.12 -10.85 -0.80
CA LEU A 56 -2.77 -11.05 0.61
C LEU A 56 -3.02 -9.78 1.43
N LEU A 57 -2.53 -8.63 0.97
CA LEU A 57 -2.70 -7.35 1.65
C LEU A 57 -4.18 -6.99 1.77
N LYS A 58 -4.95 -7.14 0.68
CA LYS A 58 -6.39 -6.89 0.65
C LYS A 58 -7.13 -7.76 1.67
N LYS A 59 -6.80 -9.05 1.72
CA LYS A 59 -7.38 -9.98 2.70
C LYS A 59 -7.03 -9.57 4.13
N ASP A 60 -5.80 -9.16 4.40
CA ASP A 60 -5.35 -8.75 5.73
C ASP A 60 -6.08 -7.46 6.21
N PHE A 61 -6.30 -6.50 5.31
CA PHE A 61 -7.16 -5.34 5.59
C PHE A 61 -8.60 -5.75 5.94
N GLN A 62 -9.19 -6.68 5.19
CA GLN A 62 -10.54 -7.18 5.45
C GLN A 62 -10.63 -7.94 6.78
N GLU A 63 -9.64 -8.76 7.10
CA GLU A 63 -9.56 -9.46 8.38
C GLU A 63 -9.44 -8.47 9.55
N ALA A 64 -8.60 -7.44 9.42
CA ALA A 64 -8.48 -6.41 10.45
C ALA A 64 -9.77 -5.62 10.66
N TYR A 65 -10.49 -5.30 9.57
CA TYR A 65 -11.80 -4.66 9.64
C TYR A 65 -12.84 -5.54 10.35
N THR A 66 -12.97 -6.79 9.93
CA THR A 66 -13.95 -7.75 10.51
C THR A 66 -13.65 -8.09 11.97
N GLN A 67 -12.39 -8.08 12.38
CA GLN A 67 -11.97 -8.26 13.78
C GLN A 67 -12.16 -6.99 14.64
N GLY A 68 -12.64 -5.88 14.07
CA GLY A 68 -12.87 -4.63 14.79
C GLY A 68 -11.58 -3.87 15.16
N LYS A 69 -10.43 -4.22 14.57
CA LYS A 69 -9.14 -3.54 14.87
C LYS A 69 -9.18 -2.05 14.52
N PHE A 70 -9.94 -1.67 13.50
CA PHE A 70 -10.07 -0.27 13.10
C PHE A 70 -10.88 0.53 14.11
N VAL A 71 -11.98 -0.05 14.63
CA VAL A 71 -12.85 0.57 15.64
C VAL A 71 -12.12 0.75 16.98
N GLN A 72 -11.21 -0.16 17.32
CA GLN A 72 -10.35 -0.04 18.49
C GLN A 72 -9.27 1.04 18.35
N SER A 73 -9.09 1.60 17.15
CA SER A 73 -8.15 2.68 16.89
C SER A 73 -8.85 4.05 16.92
N ASN A 74 -8.11 5.10 17.27
CA ASN A 74 -8.59 6.48 17.17
C ASN A 74 -8.67 6.99 15.71
N ALA A 75 -8.41 6.13 14.72
CA ALA A 75 -8.34 6.46 13.29
C ALA A 75 -9.24 5.53 12.45
N ASN A 76 -10.40 5.14 13.01
CA ASN A 76 -11.28 4.16 12.38
C ASN A 76 -11.68 4.55 10.95
N GLN A 77 -12.11 5.79 10.74
CA GLN A 77 -12.58 6.24 9.43
C GLN A 77 -11.44 6.25 8.41
N GLU A 78 -10.25 6.66 8.82
CA GLU A 78 -9.06 6.68 7.99
C GLU A 78 -8.65 5.26 7.56
N TRP A 79 -8.74 4.28 8.47
CA TRP A 79 -8.49 2.87 8.11
C TRP A 79 -9.54 2.31 7.16
N VAL A 80 -10.81 2.63 7.36
CA VAL A 80 -11.90 2.23 6.44
C VAL A 80 -11.66 2.83 5.06
N ASN A 81 -11.38 4.12 4.97
CA ASN A 81 -11.08 4.80 3.71
C ASN A 81 -9.87 4.18 3.01
N LEU A 82 -8.79 3.90 3.75
CA LEU A 82 -7.59 3.28 3.21
C LEU A 82 -7.86 1.86 2.71
N MET A 83 -8.66 1.07 3.42
CA MET A 83 -9.09 -0.25 2.98
C MET A 83 -9.89 -0.19 1.68
N GLU A 84 -10.91 0.67 1.59
CA GLU A 84 -11.72 0.85 0.37
C GLU A 84 -10.85 1.30 -0.80
N LYS A 85 -9.87 2.16 -0.53
CA LYS A 85 -8.90 2.60 -1.52
C LYS A 85 -7.99 1.47 -2.01
N VAL A 86 -7.46 0.63 -1.11
CA VAL A 86 -6.73 -0.57 -1.52
C VAL A 86 -7.62 -1.48 -2.38
N GLN A 87 -8.88 -1.71 -1.99
CA GLN A 87 -9.81 -2.57 -2.73
C GLN A 87 -10.18 -2.06 -4.13
N SER A 88 -10.16 -0.75 -4.34
CA SER A 88 -10.45 -0.09 -5.63
C SER A 88 -9.24 0.01 -6.57
N ALA A 89 -8.13 -0.67 -6.24
CA ALA A 89 -6.96 -0.71 -7.11
C ALA A 89 -7.30 -1.30 -8.49
N GLN A 90 -6.85 -0.62 -9.53
CA GLN A 90 -7.18 -0.94 -10.91
C GLN A 90 -6.21 -1.97 -11.48
N ASP A 91 -6.70 -2.88 -12.32
CA ASP A 91 -5.83 -3.75 -13.09
C ASP A 91 -4.99 -2.92 -14.06
N THR A 92 -3.69 -3.15 -14.06
CA THR A 92 -2.79 -2.52 -15.01
C THR A 92 -1.73 -3.52 -15.49
N PHE A 93 -1.14 -3.20 -16.63
CA PHE A 93 -0.01 -3.95 -17.15
C PHE A 93 1.22 -3.06 -17.14
N LEU A 94 2.20 -3.47 -16.35
CA LEU A 94 3.45 -2.75 -16.18
C LEU A 94 4.47 -3.31 -17.18
N GLU A 95 4.65 -2.62 -18.31
CA GLU A 95 5.49 -3.09 -19.42
C GLU A 95 6.97 -3.11 -19.06
N ASP A 96 7.46 -2.09 -18.36
CA ASP A 96 8.83 -1.97 -17.89
C ASP A 96 8.87 -1.51 -16.42
N SER A 97 9.47 -2.31 -15.56
CA SER A 97 9.68 -2.00 -14.14
C SER A 97 11.09 -1.51 -13.83
N SER A 98 11.99 -1.49 -14.82
CA SER A 98 13.41 -1.20 -14.61
C SER A 98 13.68 0.25 -14.17
N SER A 99 12.80 1.17 -14.56
CA SER A 99 12.84 2.58 -14.17
C SER A 99 12.01 2.89 -12.92
N LEU A 100 11.33 1.91 -12.34
CA LEU A 100 10.48 2.12 -11.16
C LEU A 100 11.25 1.84 -9.89
N GLU A 101 10.95 2.62 -8.86
CA GLU A 101 11.58 2.44 -7.56
C GLU A 101 10.89 1.29 -6.80
N ASP A 102 11.68 0.34 -6.30
CA ASP A 102 11.17 -0.70 -5.42
C ASP A 102 10.91 -0.10 -4.04
N TYR A 103 9.64 -0.07 -3.63
CA TYR A 103 9.23 0.57 -2.39
C TYR A 103 9.95 -0.02 -1.18
N TYR A 104 10.07 -1.34 -1.11
CA TYR A 104 10.75 -2.00 0.01
C TYR A 104 12.22 -1.57 0.09
N GLU A 105 12.93 -1.49 -1.02
CA GLU A 105 14.32 -1.04 -1.03
C GLU A 105 14.47 0.41 -0.55
N SER A 106 13.53 1.29 -0.90
CA SER A 106 13.54 2.69 -0.47
C SER A 106 13.32 2.87 1.04
N VAL A 107 12.47 2.01 1.64
CA VAL A 107 12.00 2.24 3.02
C VAL A 107 12.43 1.20 4.06
N ASN A 108 12.98 0.05 3.67
CA ASN A 108 13.32 -1.04 4.59
C ASN A 108 14.25 -0.61 5.74
N ARG A 109 15.16 0.33 5.48
CA ARG A 109 16.14 0.84 6.45
C ARG A 109 15.48 1.55 7.64
N PHE A 110 14.23 1.99 7.48
CA PHE A 110 13.44 2.62 8.52
C PHE A 110 12.56 1.63 9.29
N TRP A 111 12.44 0.39 8.82
CA TRP A 111 11.66 -0.67 9.45
C TRP A 111 12.55 -1.62 10.24
N LYS A 112 12.89 -1.21 11.47
CA LYS A 112 13.59 -2.07 12.43
C LYS A 112 12.69 -3.17 12.99
#